data_AF-A0A7C7A8J3-F1
#
_entry.id   AF-A0A7C7A8J3-F1
#
_cell.length_a   1.000
_cell.length_b   1.000
_cell.length_c   1.000
_cell.angle_alpha   90.00
_cell.angle_beta   90.00
_cell.angle_gamma   90.00
#
_symmetry.space_group_name_H-M   'P 1'
#
loop_
_entity.id
_entity.type
_entity.pdbx_description
1 polymer ?
#
loop_
_entity_poly.entity_id
_entity_poly.type
_entity_poly.pdbx_seq_one_letter_code
_entity_poly.pdbx_strand_id
1 'polypeptide(L)'
;MCYPVTFINEIQKLYKQGLKQKEIAEKLNCSISTVKKAIKTDPEYKKIRQEKKEKNKEKYKQAKLNYIKQKREIEKQKQEEEERLWWGMIEQQRIHAQMISKRRKLSTAQAVEYSLSQYFYTNEKLVYINPHQKPADLPQTFDVHKNILPQFKEYMNKIESEKWNSKVEKEALK
;
A
#
# COMPACT_ATOMS: atom_id res chain seq x y z
N MET A 1 3.78 -5.78 59.06
CA MET A 1 2.31 -5.88 59.20
C MET A 1 1.86 -7.22 58.66
N CYS A 2 1.17 -8.01 59.47
CA CYS A 2 0.52 -9.25 59.04
C CYS A 2 -0.94 -8.92 58.72
N TYR A 3 -1.39 -9.18 57.49
CA TYR A 3 -2.79 -8.96 57.11
C TYR A 3 -3.66 -10.12 57.62
N PRO A 4 -4.94 -9.86 57.94
CA PRO A 4 -5.88 -10.92 58.29
C PRO A 4 -5.95 -11.98 57.18
N VAL A 5 -6.06 -13.26 57.57
CA VAL A 5 -6.17 -14.38 56.61
C VAL A 5 -7.40 -14.22 55.71
N THR A 6 -8.49 -13.66 56.24
CA THR A 6 -9.72 -13.34 55.50
C THR A 6 -9.47 -12.41 54.32
N PHE A 7 -8.64 -11.37 54.52
CA PHE A 7 -8.28 -10.40 53.50
C PHE A 7 -7.42 -11.02 52.40
N ILE A 8 -6.48 -11.91 52.75
CA ILE A 8 -5.64 -12.64 51.79
C ILE A 8 -6.51 -13.56 50.91
N ASN A 9 -7.47 -14.26 51.52
CA ASN A 9 -8.39 -15.15 50.80
C ASN A 9 -9.28 -14.38 49.82
N GLU A 10 -9.71 -13.17 50.17
CA GLU A 10 -10.50 -12.31 49.28
C GLU A 10 -9.69 -11.88 48.04
N ILE A 11 -8.44 -11.46 48.23
CA ILE A 11 -7.52 -11.14 47.13
C ILE A 11 -7.36 -12.35 46.19
N GLN A 12 -7.16 -13.54 46.75
CA GLN A 12 -6.99 -14.76 45.96
C GLN A 12 -8.26 -15.10 45.17
N LYS A 13 -9.44 -14.97 45.79
CA LYS A 13 -10.73 -15.18 45.11
C LYS A 13 -10.92 -14.24 43.91
N LEU A 14 -10.64 -12.95 44.10
CA LEU A 14 -10.73 -11.96 43.01
C LEU A 14 -9.73 -12.25 41.89
N TYR A 15 -8.53 -12.72 42.22
CA TYR A 15 -7.54 -13.11 41.20
C TYR A 15 -7.97 -14.33 40.38
N LYS A 16 -8.61 -15.32 41.01
CA LYS A 16 -9.18 -16.51 40.34
C LYS A 16 -10.34 -16.15 39.41
N GLN A 17 -11.11 -15.10 39.74
CA GLN A 17 -12.13 -14.54 38.85
C GLN A 17 -11.56 -13.83 37.60
N GLY A 18 -10.23 -13.68 37.51
CA GLY A 18 -9.55 -13.15 36.34
C GLY A 18 -9.24 -11.66 36.38
N LEU A 19 -9.56 -10.96 37.48
CA LEU A 19 -9.22 -9.55 37.67
C LEU A 19 -7.70 -9.33 37.66
N LYS A 20 -7.26 -8.19 37.13
CA LYS A 20 -5.85 -7.79 37.14
C LYS A 20 -5.46 -7.34 38.54
N GLN A 21 -4.17 -7.48 38.86
CA GLN A 21 -3.62 -7.07 40.16
C GLN A 21 -3.86 -5.58 40.47
N LYS A 22 -3.89 -4.72 39.44
CA LYS A 22 -4.21 -3.30 39.57
C LYS A 22 -5.67 -3.08 39.98
N GLU A 23 -6.60 -3.74 39.29
CA GLU A 23 -8.04 -3.67 39.56
C GLU A 23 -8.37 -4.17 40.98
N ILE A 24 -7.68 -5.23 41.43
CA ILE A 24 -7.82 -5.76 42.80
C ILE A 24 -7.31 -4.75 43.83
N ALA A 25 -6.16 -4.12 43.55
CA ALA A 25 -5.56 -3.12 44.43
C ALA A 25 -6.47 -1.90 44.61
N GLU A 26 -7.04 -1.40 43.52
CA GLU A 26 -8.02 -0.30 43.51
C GLU A 26 -9.29 -0.69 44.26
N LYS A 27 -9.84 -1.88 44.01
CA LYS A 27 -11.09 -2.34 44.63
C LYS A 27 -11.00 -2.53 46.15
N LEU A 28 -9.87 -3.03 46.63
CA LEU A 28 -9.63 -3.26 48.06
C LEU A 28 -8.87 -2.11 48.73
N ASN A 29 -8.67 -1.00 48.01
CA ASN A 29 -7.93 0.18 48.44
C ASN A 29 -6.60 -0.16 49.13
N CYS A 30 -5.84 -1.06 48.50
CA CYS A 30 -4.59 -1.58 49.04
C CYS A 30 -3.45 -1.47 48.03
N SER A 31 -2.20 -1.59 48.48
CA SER A 31 -1.06 -1.49 47.58
C SER A 31 -0.93 -2.72 46.67
N ILE A 32 -0.51 -2.50 45.42
CA ILE A 32 -0.23 -3.58 44.44
C ILE A 32 0.80 -4.59 45.00
N SER A 33 1.74 -4.13 45.83
CA SER A 33 2.73 -5.00 46.47
C SER A 33 2.10 -6.00 47.45
N THR A 34 1.04 -5.59 48.15
CA THR A 34 0.25 -6.44 49.05
C THR A 34 -0.49 -7.52 48.25
N VAL A 35 -1.18 -7.12 47.18
CA VAL A 35 -1.86 -8.04 46.26
C VAL A 35 -0.89 -9.08 45.68
N LYS A 36 0.29 -8.63 45.24
CA LYS A 36 1.34 -9.52 44.69
C LYS A 36 1.84 -10.54 45.70
N LYS A 37 1.97 -10.17 46.98
CA LYS A 37 2.38 -11.09 48.06
C LYS A 37 1.29 -12.12 48.35
N ALA A 38 0.04 -11.66 48.52
CA ALA A 38 -1.12 -12.53 48.80
C ALA A 38 -1.43 -13.54 47.68
N ILE A 39 -1.19 -13.16 46.41
CA ILE A 39 -1.36 -14.08 45.28
C ILE A 39 -0.23 -15.12 45.25
N LYS A 40 1.02 -14.73 45.57
CA LYS A 40 2.16 -15.65 45.55
C LYS A 40 2.07 -16.78 46.58
N THR A 41 1.37 -16.54 47.69
CA THR A 41 1.14 -17.56 48.71
C THR A 41 0.11 -18.61 48.30
N ASP A 42 -0.70 -18.34 47.26
CA ASP A 42 -1.64 -19.33 46.72
C ASP A 42 -0.88 -20.45 45.98
N PRO A 43 -1.03 -21.73 46.36
CA PRO A 43 -0.42 -22.84 45.65
C PRO A 43 -0.86 -22.94 44.18
N GLU A 44 -2.07 -22.47 43.86
CA GLU A 44 -2.64 -22.52 42.51
C GLU A 44 -2.10 -21.42 41.58
N TYR A 45 -1.45 -20.39 42.14
CA TYR A 45 -0.91 -19.27 41.37
C TYR A 45 0.05 -19.70 40.25
N LYS A 46 0.90 -20.71 40.52
CA LYS A 46 1.84 -21.22 39.51
C LYS A 46 1.11 -21.79 38.30
N LYS A 47 0.02 -22.53 38.51
CA LYS A 47 -0.81 -23.11 37.45
C LYS A 47 -1.48 -22.01 36.61
N ILE A 48 -2.20 -21.09 37.26
CA ILE A 48 -2.88 -19.97 36.58
C ILE A 48 -1.87 -19.12 35.78
N ARG A 49 -0.67 -18.90 36.31
CA ARG A 49 0.38 -18.14 35.62
C ARG A 49 0.88 -18.88 34.38
N GLN A 50 1.03 -20.20 34.46
CA GLN A 50 1.47 -21.03 33.34
C GLN A 50 0.40 -21.06 32.24
N GLU A 51 -0.86 -21.28 32.58
CA GLU A 51 -1.99 -21.23 31.64
C GLU A 51 -2.07 -19.88 30.91
N LYS A 52 -1.88 -18.76 31.62
CA LYS A 52 -1.84 -17.43 31.00
C LYS A 52 -0.67 -17.29 30.01
N LYS A 53 0.50 -17.85 30.32
CA LYS A 53 1.65 -17.86 29.41
C LYS A 53 1.35 -18.68 28.16
N GLU A 54 0.76 -19.86 28.31
CA GLU A 54 0.40 -20.76 27.20
C GLU A 54 -0.65 -20.12 26.30
N LYS A 55 -1.74 -19.58 26.87
CA LYS A 55 -2.76 -18.81 26.12
C LYS A 55 -2.16 -17.64 25.35
N ASN A 56 -1.23 -16.90 25.96
CA ASN A 56 -0.56 -15.79 25.28
C ASN A 56 0.35 -16.27 24.14
N LYS A 57 1.07 -17.39 24.33
CA LYS A 57 1.90 -18.01 23.29
C LYS A 57 1.05 -18.45 22.11
N GLU A 58 -0.12 -19.00 22.38
CA GLU A 58 -1.08 -19.45 21.37
C GLU A 58 -1.69 -18.27 20.59
N LYS A 59 -2.11 -17.21 21.29
CA LYS A 59 -2.54 -15.94 20.67
C LYS A 59 -1.45 -15.35 19.76
N TYR A 60 -0.20 -15.34 20.23
CA TYR A 60 0.93 -14.87 19.43
C TYR A 60 1.14 -15.71 18.17
N LYS A 61 1.05 -17.05 18.29
CA LYS A 61 1.14 -17.95 17.14
C LYS A 61 0.04 -17.66 16.12
N GLN A 62 -1.20 -17.48 16.56
CA GLN A 62 -2.34 -17.14 15.69
C GLN A 62 -2.14 -15.78 15.02
N ALA A 63 -1.73 -14.74 15.77
CA ALA A 63 -1.46 -13.42 15.22
C ALA A 63 -0.35 -13.45 14.15
N LYS A 64 0.72 -14.22 14.39
CA LYS A 64 1.80 -14.41 13.41
C LYS A 64 1.30 -15.08 12.13
N LEU A 65 0.45 -16.11 12.24
CA LEU A 65 -0.15 -16.78 11.10
C LEU A 65 -1.05 -15.84 10.28
N ASN A 66 -1.90 -15.07 10.96
CA ASN A 66 -2.78 -14.09 10.32
C ASN A 66 -1.98 -13.02 9.58
N TYR A 67 -0.91 -12.51 10.18
CA TYR A 67 0.00 -11.56 9.54
C TYR A 67 0.65 -12.14 8.28
N ILE A 68 1.15 -13.38 8.35
CA ILE A 68 1.74 -14.05 7.18
C ILE A 68 0.72 -14.22 6.07
N LYS A 69 -0.53 -14.61 6.41
CA LYS A 69 -1.61 -14.76 5.43
C LYS A 69 -1.92 -13.43 4.74
N GLN A 70 -2.11 -12.36 5.51
CA GLN A 70 -2.36 -11.01 4.97
C GLN A 70 -1.22 -10.55 4.06
N LYS A 71 0.04 -10.77 4.47
CA LYS A 71 1.21 -10.39 3.65
C LYS A 71 1.21 -11.10 2.30
N ARG A 72 0.92 -12.41 2.28
CA ARG A 72 0.83 -13.20 1.03
C ARG A 72 -0.30 -12.73 0.13
N GLU A 73 -1.43 -12.37 0.71
CA GLU A 73 -2.60 -11.87 -0.03
C GLU A 73 -2.31 -10.52 -0.70
N ILE A 74 -1.65 -9.61 0.03
CA ILE A 74 -1.17 -8.33 -0.53
C ILE A 74 -0.16 -8.56 -1.66
N GLU A 75 0.78 -9.49 -1.49
CA GLU A 75 1.79 -9.80 -2.50
C GLU A 75 1.15 -10.38 -3.77
N LYS A 76 0.16 -11.27 -3.62
CA LYS A 76 -0.60 -11.83 -4.73
C LYS A 76 -1.40 -10.76 -5.48
N GLN A 77 -2.06 -9.85 -4.76
CA GLN A 77 -2.78 -8.73 -5.37
C GLN A 77 -1.85 -7.82 -6.18
N LYS A 78 -0.65 -7.56 -5.67
CA LYS A 78 0.37 -6.78 -6.41
C LYS A 78 0.81 -7.50 -7.68
N GLN A 79 1.05 -8.81 -7.62
CA GLN A 79 1.41 -9.60 -8.81
C GLN A 79 0.28 -9.60 -9.85
N GLU A 80 -0.97 -9.81 -9.43
CA GLU A 80 -2.15 -9.77 -10.31
C GLU A 80 -2.32 -8.38 -10.96
N GLU A 81 -2.02 -7.30 -10.23
CA GLU A 81 -2.03 -5.92 -10.75
C GLU A 81 -0.89 -5.68 -11.75
N GLU A 82 0.34 -6.11 -11.43
CA GLU A 82 1.50 -6.02 -12.33
C GLU A 82 1.28 -6.80 -13.63
N GLU A 83 0.75 -8.02 -13.56
CA GLU A 83 0.39 -8.83 -14.74
C GLU A 83 -0.67 -8.14 -15.59
N ARG A 84 -1.68 -7.54 -14.96
CA ARG A 84 -2.73 -6.79 -15.65
C ARG A 84 -2.15 -5.57 -16.39
N LEU A 85 -1.24 -4.83 -15.75
CA LEU A 85 -0.55 -3.70 -16.37
C LEU A 85 0.31 -4.15 -17.56
N TRP A 86 1.05 -5.25 -17.40
CA TRP A 86 1.87 -5.83 -18.45
C TRP A 86 1.05 -6.25 -19.67
N TRP A 87 -0.06 -6.96 -19.45
CA TRP A 87 -0.99 -7.32 -20.53
C TRP A 87 -1.56 -6.11 -21.26
N GLY A 88 -1.90 -5.05 -20.51
CA GLY A 88 -2.35 -3.78 -21.06
C GLY A 88 -1.32 -3.18 -22.02
N MET A 89 -0.07 -3.06 -21.61
CA MET A 89 0.95 -2.44 -22.47
C MET A 89 1.40 -3.33 -23.63
N ILE A 90 1.41 -4.67 -23.50
CA ILE A 90 1.62 -5.58 -24.63
C ILE A 90 0.55 -5.38 -25.71
N GLU A 91 -0.72 -5.26 -25.32
CA GLU A 91 -1.80 -5.03 -26.29
C GLU A 91 -1.66 -3.67 -26.98
N GLN A 92 -1.25 -2.63 -26.26
CA GLN A 92 -1.00 -1.31 -26.85
C GLN A 92 0.17 -1.32 -27.83
N GLN A 93 1.29 -1.98 -27.47
CA GLN A 93 2.40 -2.19 -28.39
C GLN A 93 1.96 -2.95 -29.66
N ARG A 94 1.11 -3.96 -29.51
CA ARG A 94 0.54 -4.71 -30.64
C ARG A 94 -0.30 -3.81 -31.55
N ILE A 95 -1.19 -3.01 -30.97
CA ILE A 95 -2.04 -2.05 -31.68
C ILE A 95 -1.18 -1.03 -32.44
N HIS A 96 -0.13 -0.47 -31.81
CA HIS A 96 0.80 0.45 -32.45
C HIS A 96 1.56 -0.20 -33.61
N ALA A 97 2.08 -1.41 -33.42
CA ALA A 97 2.76 -2.16 -34.48
C ALA A 97 1.83 -2.49 -35.67
N GLN A 98 0.56 -2.82 -35.40
CA GLN A 98 -0.44 -3.04 -36.44
C GLN A 98 -0.81 -1.77 -37.21
N MET A 99 -0.86 -0.62 -36.53
CA MET A 99 -1.09 0.68 -37.18
C MET A 99 0.08 1.09 -38.07
N ILE A 100 1.32 0.90 -37.61
CA ILE A 100 2.53 1.26 -38.36
C ILE A 100 2.76 0.33 -39.56
N SER A 101 2.44 -0.97 -39.44
CA SER A 101 2.70 -1.97 -40.49
C SER A 101 1.75 -1.90 -41.69
N LYS A 102 0.54 -1.35 -41.53
CA LYS A 102 -0.36 -1.11 -42.66
C LYS A 102 0.16 0.13 -43.42
N ARG A 103 0.61 -0.06 -44.67
CA ARG A 103 0.97 1.03 -45.61
C ARG A 103 -0.24 1.91 -45.95
N ARG A 104 -0.74 2.67 -44.98
CA ARG A 104 -1.72 3.73 -45.16
C ARG A 104 -1.03 5.02 -44.76
N LYS A 105 -1.16 6.06 -45.58
CA LYS A 105 -0.78 7.41 -45.15
C LYS A 105 -1.66 7.74 -43.93
N LEU A 106 -1.05 8.15 -42.82
CA LEU A 106 -1.81 8.59 -41.65
C LEU A 106 -2.83 9.64 -42.09
N SER A 107 -4.04 9.57 -41.55
CA SER A 107 -4.98 10.67 -41.72
C SER A 107 -4.44 11.90 -40.99
N THR A 108 -4.79 13.09 -41.45
CA THR A 108 -4.34 14.35 -40.82
C THR A 108 -4.73 14.42 -39.34
N ALA A 109 -5.88 13.84 -38.96
CA ALA A 109 -6.31 13.75 -37.56
C ALA A 109 -5.41 12.80 -36.74
N GLN A 110 -5.02 11.66 -37.34
CA GLN A 110 -4.09 10.71 -36.71
C GLN A 110 -2.70 11.32 -36.60
N ALA A 111 -2.21 11.98 -37.66
CA ALA A 111 -0.94 12.70 -37.63
C ALA A 111 -0.94 13.83 -36.60
N VAL A 112 -2.08 14.50 -36.40
CA VAL A 112 -2.26 15.49 -35.32
C VAL A 112 -2.20 14.80 -33.96
N GLU A 113 -2.95 13.73 -33.70
CA GLU A 113 -2.84 12.94 -32.46
C GLU A 113 -1.40 12.49 -32.18
N TYR A 114 -0.66 12.04 -33.19
CA TYR A 114 0.76 11.72 -33.08
C TYR A 114 1.63 12.97 -32.85
N SER A 115 1.31 14.11 -33.45
CA SER A 115 2.02 15.38 -33.22
C SER A 115 1.73 15.98 -31.85
N LEU A 116 0.55 15.73 -31.27
CA LEU A 116 0.19 16.16 -29.92
C LEU A 116 1.07 15.48 -28.86
N SER A 117 1.58 14.27 -29.14
CA SER A 117 2.62 13.61 -28.32
C SER A 117 3.98 14.34 -28.35
N GLN A 118 4.17 15.29 -29.28
CA GLN A 118 5.40 16.09 -29.42
C GLN A 118 5.30 17.47 -28.75
N TYR A 119 4.19 17.78 -28.06
CA TYR A 119 4.04 18.97 -27.24
C TYR A 119 3.95 18.57 -25.77
N PHE A 120 4.62 19.33 -24.90
CA PHE A 120 4.47 19.21 -23.45
C PHE A 120 3.62 20.37 -22.92
N TYR A 121 2.79 20.09 -21.93
CA TYR A 121 1.91 21.08 -21.32
C TYR A 121 2.64 21.83 -20.21
N THR A 122 2.75 23.15 -20.30
CA THR A 122 3.36 23.99 -19.26
C THR A 122 2.69 25.35 -19.24
N ASN A 123 2.32 25.83 -18.04
CA ASN A 123 1.70 27.14 -17.83
C ASN A 123 0.52 27.42 -18.77
N GLU A 124 -0.41 26.47 -18.89
CA GLU A 124 -1.63 26.56 -19.71
C GLU A 124 -1.42 26.64 -21.23
N LYS A 125 -0.20 26.40 -21.70
CA LYS A 125 0.17 26.38 -23.12
C LYS A 125 0.80 25.04 -23.50
N LEU A 126 0.63 24.65 -24.75
CA LEU A 126 1.33 23.52 -25.34
C LEU A 126 2.59 24.02 -26.03
N VAL A 127 3.74 23.47 -25.63
CA VAL A 127 5.06 23.85 -26.14
C VAL A 127 5.69 22.66 -26.84
N TYR A 128 6.18 22.87 -28.07
CA TYR A 128 6.79 21.81 -28.85
C TYR A 128 8.13 21.36 -28.24
N ILE A 129 8.35 20.04 -28.14
CA ILE A 129 9.49 19.45 -27.43
C ILE A 129 10.85 19.85 -28.05
N ASN A 130 10.94 19.96 -29.38
CA ASN A 130 12.19 20.31 -30.08
C ASN A 130 11.99 21.44 -31.12
N PRO A 131 12.12 22.71 -30.73
CA PRO A 131 11.73 23.85 -31.58
C PRO A 131 12.57 24.02 -32.86
N HIS A 132 13.79 23.48 -32.91
CA HIS A 132 14.70 23.61 -34.06
C HIS A 132 14.41 22.67 -35.23
N GLN A 133 13.73 21.55 -34.98
CA GLN A 133 13.34 20.57 -36.01
C GLN A 133 11.84 20.64 -36.32
N LYS A 134 11.18 21.71 -35.86
CA LYS A 134 9.75 21.93 -36.02
C LYS A 134 9.43 22.23 -37.49
N PRO A 135 8.46 21.53 -38.10
CA PRO A 135 7.96 21.87 -39.43
C PRO A 135 7.47 23.32 -39.51
N ALA A 136 7.66 23.97 -40.66
CA ALA A 136 7.33 25.38 -40.85
C ALA A 136 5.84 25.70 -40.64
N ASP A 137 4.97 24.74 -40.96
CA ASP A 137 3.51 24.91 -40.92
C ASP A 137 2.90 24.84 -39.51
N LEU A 138 3.68 24.44 -38.50
CA LEU A 138 3.20 24.25 -37.14
C LEU A 138 3.57 25.43 -36.22
N PRO A 139 2.66 25.89 -35.33
CA PRO A 139 2.96 26.96 -34.38
C PRO A 139 3.93 26.49 -33.30
N GLN A 140 4.82 27.37 -32.83
CA GLN A 140 5.80 27.02 -31.80
C GLN A 140 5.17 26.85 -30.41
N THR A 141 4.11 27.62 -30.15
CA THR A 141 3.30 27.53 -28.95
C THR A 141 1.83 27.66 -29.35
N PHE A 142 0.95 27.02 -28.59
CA PHE A 142 -0.49 27.09 -28.83
C PHE A 142 -1.23 27.29 -27.51
N ASP A 143 -2.20 28.22 -27.51
CA ASP A 143 -3.06 28.50 -26.37
C ASP A 143 -4.23 27.51 -26.37
N VAL A 144 -4.34 26.71 -25.32
CA VAL A 144 -5.31 25.61 -25.28
C VAL A 144 -6.70 26.17 -24.98
N HIS A 145 -7.63 26.04 -25.92
CA HIS A 145 -9.03 26.44 -25.70
C HIS A 145 -9.65 25.56 -24.60
N LYS A 146 -10.42 26.15 -23.68
CA LYS A 146 -10.95 25.51 -22.46
C LYS A 146 -11.69 24.17 -22.69
N ASN A 147 -12.22 23.94 -23.89
CA ASN A 147 -12.99 22.76 -24.26
C ASN A 147 -12.13 21.55 -24.71
N ILE A 148 -10.88 21.75 -25.12
CA ILE A 148 -9.99 20.69 -25.66
C ILE A 148 -9.10 20.08 -24.56
N LEU A 149 -8.95 20.77 -23.43
CA LEU A 149 -8.19 20.37 -22.23
C LEU A 149 -8.52 18.97 -21.64
N PRO A 150 -9.79 18.48 -21.63
CA PRO A 150 -10.12 17.19 -21.02
C PRO A 150 -9.51 15.99 -21.78
N GLN A 151 -9.61 15.99 -23.11
CA GLN A 151 -9.12 14.91 -23.98
C GLN A 151 -7.57 14.85 -23.97
N PHE A 152 -6.91 16.01 -23.85
CA PHE A 152 -5.45 16.10 -23.77
C PHE A 152 -4.87 15.53 -22.45
N LYS A 153 -5.55 15.79 -21.33
CA LYS A 153 -5.15 15.25 -20.02
C LYS A 153 -5.31 13.73 -19.94
N GLU A 154 -6.38 13.18 -20.51
CA GLU A 154 -6.58 11.71 -20.59
C GLU A 154 -5.49 11.02 -21.41
N TYR A 155 -5.07 11.63 -22.52
CA TYR A 155 -4.00 11.10 -23.38
C TYR A 155 -2.60 11.16 -22.74
N MET A 156 -2.26 12.26 -22.05
CA MET A 156 -0.97 12.37 -21.31
C MET A 156 -0.83 11.35 -20.18
N ASN A 157 -1.89 11.13 -19.39
CA ASN A 157 -1.90 10.11 -18.32
C ASN A 157 -1.69 8.69 -18.87
N LYS A 158 -2.11 8.43 -20.13
CA LYS A 158 -1.96 7.15 -20.82
C LYS A 158 -0.53 6.93 -21.33
N ILE A 159 0.10 7.98 -21.88
CA ILE A 159 1.51 7.94 -22.32
C ILE A 159 2.48 7.71 -21.15
N GLU A 160 2.28 8.38 -20.01
CA GLU A 160 3.18 8.19 -18.85
C GLU A 160 3.09 6.78 -18.26
N SER A 161 1.91 6.16 -18.34
CA SER A 161 1.70 4.76 -17.93
C SER A 161 2.36 3.72 -18.86
N GLU A 162 2.90 4.11 -20.03
CA GLU A 162 3.48 3.19 -21.03
C GLU A 162 5.01 3.29 -21.19
N LYS A 163 5.72 4.21 -20.51
CA LYS A 163 7.18 4.37 -20.67
C LYS A 163 7.98 3.31 -19.89
N TRP A 164 8.63 2.38 -20.60
CA TRP A 164 9.50 1.35 -20.01
C TRP A 164 10.95 1.85 -19.90
N ASN A 165 11.53 1.81 -18.68
CA ASN A 165 12.88 2.29 -18.37
C ASN A 165 13.91 1.14 -18.31
N SER A 166 13.95 0.26 -19.32
CA SER A 166 14.86 -0.89 -19.27
C SER A 166 16.29 -0.53 -19.72
N LYS A 167 17.28 -1.04 -18.99
CA LYS A 167 18.72 -0.88 -19.27
C LYS A 167 19.15 -1.59 -20.57
N VAL A 168 18.42 -2.62 -21.00
CA VAL A 168 18.74 -3.45 -22.17
C VAL A 168 18.56 -2.67 -23.48
N GLU A 169 17.54 -1.82 -23.55
CA GLU A 169 17.31 -0.92 -24.71
C GLU A 169 18.33 0.22 -24.77
N LYS A 170 18.88 0.63 -23.62
CA LYS A 170 19.99 1.61 -23.57
C LYS A 170 21.31 1.04 -24.06
N GLU A 171 21.51 -0.28 -23.96
CA GLU A 171 22.71 -0.94 -24.48
C GLU A 171 22.61 -1.27 -25.97
N ALA A 172 21.42 -1.50 -26.52
CA ALA A 172 21.20 -1.73 -27.96
C ALA A 172 21.29 -0.46 -28.84
N LEU A 173 21.26 0.72 -28.21
CA LEU A 173 21.39 2.03 -28.87
C LEU A 173 22.81 2.63 -28.77
N LYS A 174 23.76 1.94 -28.14
CA LYS A 174 25.18 2.29 -28.13
C LYS A 174 25.86 1.81 -29.42
#